data_AF-A0A9W7B8E2-F1
#
_entry.id   AF-A0A9W7B8E2-F1
#
_cell.length_a   1.000
_cell.length_b   1.000
_cell.length_c   1.000
_cell.angle_alpha   90.00
_cell.angle_beta   90.00
_cell.angle_gamma   90.00
#
_symmetry.space_group_name_H-M   'P 1'
#
loop_
_entity.id
_entity.type
_entity.pdbx_description
1 polymer ?
#
loop_
_entity_poly.entity_id
_entity_poly.type
_entity_poly.pdbx_seq_one_letter_code
_entity_poly.pdbx_strand_id
1 'polypeptide(L)'
;MAASGLNQLFNLLAYLYVLLRRIFNASWIRANVWISQADRVIPKTNGPRHKVIVMGDSLAMGLGDWILAGQVAGVAPSILKAAALDKQVRQRWYCLNRGNAGSSSEDWLPSKGPRIEAGQPTTEKKGKKKGDGEAEPLLGDDSPGGKSWERIFGPGRVGEDAEVVVIMLGLSDVVRGDAGLPLHAMKRDHNSASVLYPEDELAVVVKNVRSIAARLRSLGKKVAVVDLPISGAVVSSYGEGKVKRINRQLKQICKHNLSNVGDTSNPVAYVSLGLNHKVMRPEHRAFDSLHLNSKGYKVLGVEIYSAICPMLVNCEWKMWKQKLAGALPEHERVMKANAEELVGEGAAGAEEGVGGKVKSQ
;
A
#
# COMPACT_ATOMS: atom_id res chain seq x y z
N MET A 1 -55.00 -6.84 -3.55
CA MET A 1 -54.22 -5.60 -3.84
C MET A 1 -53.51 -5.04 -2.61
N ALA A 2 -54.15 -4.92 -1.43
CA ALA A 2 -53.53 -4.35 -0.21
C ALA A 2 -52.22 -5.05 0.27
N ALA A 3 -52.13 -6.38 0.16
CA ALA A 3 -50.92 -7.13 0.54
C ALA A 3 -49.66 -6.76 -0.28
N SER A 4 -49.83 -6.29 -1.52
CA SER A 4 -48.69 -5.88 -2.35
C SER A 4 -48.07 -4.55 -1.89
N GLY A 5 -48.89 -3.61 -1.40
CA GLY A 5 -48.42 -2.31 -0.93
C GLY A 5 -47.63 -2.40 0.38
N LEU A 6 -48.06 -3.28 1.31
CA LEU A 6 -47.35 -3.49 2.58
C LEU A 6 -45.94 -4.06 2.34
N ASN A 7 -45.80 -5.04 1.44
CA ASN A 7 -44.51 -5.64 1.10
C ASN A 7 -43.56 -4.63 0.43
N GLN A 8 -44.08 -3.79 -0.48
CA GLN A 8 -43.28 -2.74 -1.12
C GLN A 8 -42.80 -1.70 -0.11
N LEU A 9 -43.66 -1.26 0.81
CA LEU A 9 -43.30 -0.33 1.88
C LEU A 9 -42.24 -0.94 2.80
N PHE A 10 -42.41 -2.19 3.22
CA PHE A 10 -41.43 -2.89 4.05
C PHE A 10 -40.05 -2.98 3.36
N ASN A 11 -40.02 -3.36 2.08
CA ASN A 11 -38.78 -3.42 1.31
C ASN A 11 -38.10 -2.05 1.16
N LEU A 12 -38.89 -0.98 0.94
CA LEU A 12 -38.39 0.39 0.88
C LEU A 12 -37.77 0.81 2.23
N LEU A 13 -38.47 0.55 3.35
CA LEU A 13 -37.98 0.86 4.69
C LEU A 13 -36.70 0.08 5.02
N ALA A 14 -36.66 -1.21 4.67
CA ALA A 14 -35.47 -2.04 4.85
C ALA A 14 -34.28 -1.52 4.01
N TYR A 15 -34.54 -1.13 2.75
CA TYR A 15 -33.52 -0.52 1.90
C TYR A 15 -32.99 0.79 2.47
N LEU A 16 -33.88 1.70 2.90
CA LEU A 16 -33.51 2.97 3.52
C LEU A 16 -32.70 2.76 4.80
N TYR A 17 -33.11 1.81 5.65
CA TYR A 17 -32.37 1.45 6.85
C TYR A 17 -30.95 0.98 6.52
N VAL A 18 -30.78 0.07 5.56
CA VAL A 18 -29.46 -0.43 5.13
C VAL A 18 -28.59 0.71 4.57
N LEU A 19 -29.17 1.58 3.75
CA LEU A 19 -28.50 2.73 3.17
C LEU A 19 -28.02 3.70 4.26
N LEU A 20 -28.90 4.11 5.17
CA LEU A 20 -28.58 5.01 6.27
C LEU A 20 -27.52 4.41 7.20
N ARG A 21 -27.66 3.13 7.56
CA ARG A 21 -26.67 2.41 8.37
C ARG A 21 -25.31 2.39 7.70
N ARG A 22 -25.25 2.19 6.38
CA ARG A 22 -24.00 2.20 5.61
C ARG A 22 -23.34 3.58 5.61
N ILE A 23 -24.12 4.64 5.36
CA ILE A 23 -23.62 6.02 5.39
C ILE A 23 -23.11 6.37 6.79
N PHE A 24 -23.88 6.05 7.84
CA PHE A 24 -23.49 6.30 9.22
C PHE A 24 -22.21 5.56 9.59
N ASN A 25 -22.09 4.27 9.27
CA ASN A 25 -20.89 3.49 9.55
C ASN A 25 -19.66 4.04 8.80
N ALA A 26 -19.79 4.35 7.50
CA ALA A 26 -18.70 4.93 6.73
C ALA A 26 -18.25 6.29 7.31
N SER A 27 -19.19 7.16 7.68
CA SER A 27 -18.90 8.45 8.32
C SER A 27 -18.25 8.25 9.70
N TRP A 28 -18.72 7.28 10.49
CA TRP A 28 -18.15 6.93 11.78
C TRP A 28 -16.69 6.46 11.67
N ILE A 29 -16.39 5.59 10.71
CA ILE A 29 -15.02 5.14 10.43
C ILE A 29 -14.14 6.33 10.02
N ARG A 30 -14.62 7.20 9.13
CA ARG A 30 -13.88 8.40 8.70
C ARG A 30 -13.59 9.34 9.87
N ALA A 31 -14.57 9.56 10.75
CA ALA A 31 -14.39 10.38 11.95
C ALA A 31 -13.33 9.77 12.88
N ASN A 32 -13.35 8.45 13.09
CA ASN A 32 -12.34 7.76 13.88
C ASN A 32 -10.94 7.84 13.28
N VAL A 33 -10.79 7.67 11.96
CA VAL A 33 -9.50 7.84 11.27
C VAL A 33 -9.01 9.29 11.38
N TRP A 34 -9.91 10.26 11.25
CA TRP A 34 -9.58 11.68 11.41
C TRP A 34 -9.13 12.01 12.84
N ILE A 35 -9.70 11.38 13.88
CA ILE A 35 -9.28 11.58 15.26
C ILE A 35 -7.95 10.86 15.55
N SER A 36 -7.89 9.56 15.27
CA SER A 36 -6.79 8.70 15.73
C SER A 36 -5.59 8.67 14.80
N GLN A 37 -5.77 9.05 13.53
CA GLN A 37 -4.74 8.99 12.51
C GLN A 37 -4.69 10.26 11.66
N ALA A 38 -5.03 11.43 12.22
CA ALA A 38 -4.80 12.71 11.56
C ALA A 38 -3.33 12.84 11.15
N ASP A 39 -3.06 13.39 9.97
CA ASP A 39 -1.68 13.55 9.46
C ASP A 39 -0.79 14.34 10.45
N ARG A 40 -1.37 15.32 11.15
CA ARG A 40 -0.69 16.11 12.19
C ARG A 40 -0.24 15.32 13.43
N VAL A 41 -0.87 14.17 13.70
CA VAL A 41 -0.58 13.32 14.87
C VAL A 41 0.42 12.22 14.53
N ILE A 42 0.50 11.84 13.25
CA ILE A 42 1.38 10.76 12.81
C ILE A 42 2.81 11.30 12.66
N PRO A 43 3.79 10.78 13.44
CA PRO A 43 5.16 11.24 13.33
C PRO A 43 5.76 10.88 11.97
N LYS A 44 6.69 11.68 11.47
CA LYS A 44 7.51 11.30 10.32
C LYS A 44 8.35 10.06 10.63
N THR A 45 8.66 9.26 9.61
CA THR A 45 9.63 8.16 9.73
C THR A 45 11.00 8.75 10.07
N ASN A 46 11.64 8.27 11.13
CA ASN A 46 12.84 8.92 11.67
C ASN A 46 13.93 7.95 12.15
N GLY A 47 14.06 6.79 11.49
CA GLY A 47 14.98 5.74 11.90
C GLY A 47 14.26 4.62 12.63
N PRO A 48 13.91 4.73 13.92
CA PRO A 48 13.22 3.66 14.65
C PRO A 48 11.70 3.64 14.44
N ARG A 49 11.16 4.55 13.62
CA ARG A 49 9.73 4.66 13.32
C ARG A 49 9.49 4.47 11.84
N HIS A 50 8.58 3.56 11.53
CA HIS A 50 8.27 3.13 10.17
C HIS A 50 6.77 3.19 9.90
N LYS A 51 6.39 3.17 8.63
CA LYS A 51 4.99 3.33 8.22
C LYS A 51 4.56 2.30 7.18
N VAL A 52 3.43 1.67 7.47
CA VAL A 52 2.61 0.91 6.52
C VAL A 52 1.36 1.71 6.22
N ILE A 53 1.02 1.86 4.94
CA ILE A 53 -0.27 2.41 4.51
C ILE A 53 -1.13 1.31 3.91
N VAL A 54 -2.37 1.21 4.39
CA VAL A 54 -3.42 0.41 3.76
C VAL A 54 -4.30 1.37 2.95
N MET A 55 -4.27 1.23 1.64
CA MET A 55 -5.06 2.04 0.71
C MET A 55 -6.02 1.17 -0.08
N GLY A 56 -7.13 1.76 -0.50
CA GLY A 56 -8.14 1.01 -1.24
C GLY A 56 -9.54 1.56 -1.15
N ASP A 57 -10.50 0.73 -1.51
CA ASP A 57 -11.92 1.08 -1.49
C ASP A 57 -12.60 0.79 -0.13
N SER A 58 -13.89 0.44 -0.14
CA SER A 58 -14.65 0.17 1.09
C SER A 58 -14.11 -1.03 1.87
N LEU A 59 -13.45 -1.99 1.21
CA LEU A 59 -12.81 -3.12 1.88
C LEU A 59 -11.55 -2.68 2.65
N ALA A 60 -10.70 -1.84 2.04
CA ALA A 60 -9.55 -1.27 2.75
C ALA A 60 -9.99 -0.41 3.94
N MET A 61 -11.03 0.40 3.73
CA MET A 61 -11.55 1.30 4.76
C MET A 61 -12.03 0.55 6.01
N GLY A 62 -12.34 -0.75 5.90
CA GLY A 62 -12.86 -1.53 7.01
C GLY A 62 -14.38 -1.42 7.14
N LEU A 63 -15.11 -1.14 6.05
CA LEU A 63 -16.57 -1.11 6.12
C LEU A 63 -17.09 -2.47 6.56
N GLY A 64 -18.07 -2.52 7.47
CA GLY A 64 -18.55 -3.76 8.09
C GLY A 64 -17.84 -4.15 9.39
N ASP A 65 -16.72 -3.49 9.72
CA ASP A 65 -16.07 -3.62 11.02
C ASP A 65 -16.88 -2.92 12.13
N TRP A 66 -16.80 -3.44 13.35
CA TRP A 66 -17.35 -2.83 14.55
C TRP A 66 -16.23 -2.19 15.35
N ILE A 67 -16.21 -0.86 15.37
CA ILE A 67 -15.17 -0.07 16.05
C ILE A 67 -15.76 0.87 17.10
N LEU A 68 -15.04 0.99 18.21
CA LEU A 68 -15.31 2.01 19.23
C LEU A 68 -14.66 3.35 18.86
N ALA A 69 -15.10 4.40 19.55
CA ALA A 69 -14.50 5.73 19.40
C ALA A 69 -12.98 5.68 19.67
N GLY A 70 -12.20 6.30 18.79
CA GLY A 70 -10.74 6.30 18.81
C GLY A 70 -10.08 5.07 18.18
N GLN A 71 -10.83 4.07 17.72
CA GLN A 71 -10.25 2.87 17.10
C GLN A 71 -10.17 2.98 15.57
N VAL A 72 -9.17 2.33 14.99
CA VAL A 72 -8.98 2.26 13.54
C VAL A 72 -9.69 1.00 13.03
N ALA A 73 -10.47 1.10 11.96
CA ALA A 73 -11.16 -0.04 11.36
C ALA A 73 -10.27 -0.86 10.41
N GLY A 74 -10.74 -2.05 10.06
CA GLY A 74 -10.22 -2.88 8.99
C GLY A 74 -8.97 -3.67 9.40
N VAL A 75 -8.06 -3.85 8.44
CA VAL A 75 -6.88 -4.72 8.63
C VAL A 75 -5.74 -4.07 9.40
N ALA A 76 -5.69 -2.73 9.44
CA ALA A 76 -4.55 -1.99 9.98
C ALA A 76 -4.22 -2.31 11.47
N PRO A 77 -5.20 -2.39 12.40
CA PRO A 77 -4.91 -2.77 13.78
C PRO A 77 -4.34 -4.18 13.90
N SER A 78 -4.80 -5.10 13.05
CA SER A 78 -4.39 -6.50 13.07
C SER A 78 -2.99 -6.68 12.51
N ILE A 79 -2.64 -5.95 11.45
CA ILE A 79 -1.26 -5.88 10.93
C ILE A 79 -0.33 -5.32 12.01
N LEU A 80 -0.70 -4.21 12.65
CA LEU A 80 0.11 -3.59 13.69
C LEU A 80 0.30 -4.52 14.91
N LYS A 81 -0.77 -5.18 15.35
CA LYS A 81 -0.72 -6.14 16.44
C LYS A 81 0.17 -7.34 16.10
N ALA A 82 0.07 -7.87 14.87
CA ALA A 82 0.91 -8.98 14.43
C ALA A 82 2.39 -8.58 14.36
N ALA A 83 2.69 -7.39 13.82
CA ALA A 83 4.04 -6.84 13.78
C ALA A 83 4.64 -6.66 15.18
N ALA A 84 3.86 -6.17 16.14
CA ALA A 84 4.33 -5.98 17.52
C ALA A 84 4.59 -7.29 18.29
N LEU A 85 3.97 -8.40 17.86
CA LEU A 85 4.16 -9.72 18.48
C LEU A 85 5.29 -10.53 17.82
N ASP A 86 5.75 -10.14 16.64
CA ASP A 86 6.79 -10.84 15.91
C ASP A 86 8.19 -10.39 16.36
N LYS A 87 9.04 -11.34 16.72
CA LYS A 87 10.41 -11.10 17.18
C LYS A 87 11.35 -10.62 16.07
N GLN A 88 10.98 -10.82 14.80
CA GLN A 88 11.77 -10.37 13.65
C GLN A 88 11.64 -8.86 13.42
N VAL A 89 10.51 -8.27 13.80
CA VAL A 89 10.23 -6.84 13.67
C VAL A 89 10.64 -6.16 14.98
N ARG A 90 11.74 -5.41 14.96
CA ARG A 90 12.34 -4.82 16.18
C ARG A 90 12.03 -3.34 16.35
N GLN A 91 11.57 -2.67 15.31
CA GLN A 91 11.37 -1.22 15.30
C GLN A 91 9.88 -0.90 15.36
N ARG A 92 9.56 0.35 15.65
CA ARG A 92 8.17 0.77 15.86
C ARG A 92 7.51 1.02 14.51
N TRP A 93 6.47 0.26 14.22
CA TRP A 93 5.65 0.46 13.03
C TRP A 93 4.36 1.22 13.36
N TYR A 94 3.92 2.03 12.40
CA TYR A 94 2.58 2.61 12.35
C TYR A 94 1.86 2.01 11.16
N CYS A 95 0.62 1.56 11.35
CA CYS A 95 -0.22 1.06 10.26
C CYS A 95 -1.42 2.00 10.09
N LEU A 96 -1.43 2.73 8.98
CA LEU A 96 -2.41 3.77 8.69
C LEU A 96 -3.48 3.22 7.75
N ASN A 97 -4.75 3.34 8.15
CA ASN A 97 -5.85 3.07 7.25
C ASN A 97 -6.17 4.34 6.46
N ARG A 98 -6.09 4.25 5.13
CA ARG A 98 -6.41 5.31 4.20
C ARG A 98 -7.42 4.87 3.13
N GLY A 99 -8.16 3.79 3.39
CA GLY A 99 -9.23 3.35 2.50
C GLY A 99 -10.32 4.41 2.35
N ASN A 100 -10.90 4.49 1.15
CA ASN A 100 -11.96 5.44 0.83
C ASN A 100 -13.16 4.68 0.25
N ALA A 101 -14.22 4.50 1.05
CA ALA A 101 -15.42 3.84 0.58
C ALA A 101 -16.05 4.58 -0.61
N GLY A 102 -16.37 3.81 -1.65
CA GLY A 102 -16.91 4.34 -2.90
C GLY A 102 -15.84 4.88 -3.86
N SER A 103 -14.55 4.74 -3.57
CA SER A 103 -13.52 4.97 -4.59
C SER A 103 -13.38 3.72 -5.48
N SER A 104 -13.29 3.94 -6.79
CA SER A 104 -12.88 2.95 -7.79
C SER A 104 -11.37 2.91 -7.92
N SER A 105 -10.82 1.90 -8.61
CA SER A 105 -9.39 1.85 -8.91
C SER A 105 -8.87 3.05 -9.71
N GLU A 106 -9.73 3.74 -10.48
CA GLU A 106 -9.37 4.94 -11.25
C GLU A 106 -9.13 6.17 -10.35
N ASP A 107 -9.89 6.31 -9.27
CA ASP A 107 -9.76 7.41 -8.30
C ASP A 107 -8.40 7.42 -7.57
N TRP A 108 -7.67 6.30 -7.66
CA TRP A 108 -6.36 6.09 -7.08
C TRP A 108 -5.21 6.21 -8.07
N LEU A 109 -5.49 6.48 -9.36
CA LEU A 109 -4.45 6.73 -10.34
C LEU A 109 -3.76 8.08 -10.04
N PRO A 110 -2.42 8.13 -10.08
CA PRO A 110 -1.68 9.38 -9.89
C PRO A 110 -2.01 10.38 -11.00
N SER A 111 -2.36 11.64 -10.66
CA SER A 111 -2.76 12.64 -11.66
C SER A 111 -1.64 13.06 -12.62
N LYS A 112 -0.38 12.91 -12.24
CA LYS A 112 0.81 13.33 -13.02
C LYS A 112 1.78 12.17 -13.32
N GLY A 113 1.31 10.92 -13.26
CA GLY A 113 2.13 9.79 -13.70
C GLY A 113 2.18 9.71 -15.24
N PRO A 114 3.23 9.13 -15.84
CA PRO A 114 3.12 8.66 -17.22
C PRO A 114 1.91 7.73 -17.25
N ARG A 115 0.82 8.18 -17.87
CA ARG A 115 -0.24 7.26 -18.27
C ARG A 115 0.52 6.26 -19.14
N ILE A 116 0.54 4.99 -18.75
CA ILE A 116 1.06 3.95 -19.63
C ILE A 116 0.04 3.93 -20.78
N GLU A 117 0.26 4.81 -21.77
CA GLU A 117 -0.61 4.95 -22.91
C GLU A 117 -0.57 3.60 -23.61
N ALA A 118 -1.69 2.90 -23.54
CA ALA A 118 -1.88 1.65 -24.25
C ALA A 118 -1.85 1.97 -25.75
N GLY A 119 -0.66 1.92 -26.34
CA GLY A 119 -0.43 1.73 -27.78
C GLY A 119 -1.32 2.50 -28.74
N GLN A 120 -1.52 3.80 -28.57
CA GLN A 120 -2.07 4.65 -29.63
C GLN A 120 -1.03 5.69 -30.08
N PRO A 121 -0.77 5.84 -31.39
CA PRO A 121 0.09 6.89 -31.90
C PRO A 121 -0.65 8.23 -31.78
N THR A 122 -0.26 9.04 -30.80
CA THR A 122 -0.83 10.38 -30.63
C THR A 122 -0.11 11.37 -31.55
N THR A 123 -0.83 11.85 -32.55
CA THR A 123 -0.47 13.02 -33.33
C THR A 123 -0.39 14.24 -32.41
N GLU A 124 0.79 14.86 -32.34
CA GLU A 124 1.05 16.11 -31.62
C GLU A 124 0.04 17.21 -32.02
N LYS A 125 -0.70 17.74 -31.04
CA LYS A 125 -1.29 19.07 -31.14
C LYS A 125 -0.54 20.02 -30.21
N LYS A 126 0.28 20.88 -30.80
CA LYS A 126 0.86 22.07 -30.18
C LYS A 126 -0.23 23.07 -29.82
N GLY A 127 -0.20 23.58 -28.59
CA GLY A 127 -0.71 24.93 -28.32
C GLY A 127 -1.27 25.14 -26.92
N LYS A 128 -0.53 25.91 -26.09
CA LYS A 128 -0.89 27.29 -25.67
C LYS A 128 -0.38 27.54 -24.24
N LYS A 129 0.65 28.40 -24.15
CA LYS A 129 1.24 28.92 -22.92
C LYS A 129 0.24 29.84 -22.21
N LYS A 130 -0.03 29.58 -20.92
CA LYS A 130 -0.69 30.46 -19.94
C LYS A 130 0.11 30.23 -18.65
N GLY A 131 0.97 31.16 -18.23
CA GLY A 131 0.58 32.38 -17.55
C GLY A 131 0.97 32.19 -16.08
N ASP A 132 2.19 32.60 -15.76
CA ASP A 132 2.88 32.28 -14.52
C ASP A 132 2.36 33.19 -13.40
N GLY A 133 1.61 32.60 -12.48
CA GLY A 133 1.23 33.21 -11.20
C GLY A 133 1.60 32.22 -10.11
N GLU A 134 2.74 32.45 -9.45
CA GLU A 134 3.20 31.69 -8.29
C GLU A 134 2.27 31.98 -7.12
N ALA A 135 1.28 31.12 -6.92
CA ALA A 135 0.54 31.03 -5.68
C ALA A 135 1.25 30.02 -4.77
N GLU A 136 1.85 30.55 -3.70
CA GLU A 136 2.26 29.78 -2.52
C GLU A 136 1.11 28.84 -2.07
N PRO A 137 1.34 27.53 -1.91
CA PRO A 137 0.32 26.60 -1.45
C PRO A 137 0.16 26.72 0.07
N LEU A 138 -0.53 27.78 0.51
CA LEU A 138 -0.98 27.92 1.88
C LEU A 138 -2.11 26.93 2.17
N LEU A 139 -1.83 26.00 3.10
CA LEU A 139 -2.77 25.10 3.80
C LEU A 139 -3.63 24.22 2.87
N GLY A 140 -3.23 22.95 2.80
CA GLY A 140 -3.81 21.92 1.94
C GLY A 140 -5.34 21.93 1.92
N ASP A 141 -5.85 22.12 0.72
CA ASP A 141 -7.25 21.95 0.36
C ASP A 141 -7.70 20.52 0.70
N ASP A 142 -8.26 20.33 1.89
CA ASP A 142 -8.93 19.09 2.33
C ASP A 142 -10.35 18.97 1.74
N SER A 143 -10.63 19.79 0.73
CA SER A 143 -11.82 19.74 -0.10
C SER A 143 -12.10 18.31 -0.57
N PRO A 144 -13.33 17.82 -0.37
CA PRO A 144 -13.71 16.44 -0.66
C PRO A 144 -13.61 16.03 -2.14
N GLY A 145 -13.19 16.93 -3.04
CA GLY A 145 -13.03 16.70 -4.48
C GLY A 145 -11.62 16.27 -4.93
N GLY A 146 -10.61 16.28 -4.06
CA GLY A 146 -9.26 15.80 -4.41
C GLY A 146 -9.25 14.28 -4.66
N LYS A 147 -8.59 13.84 -5.74
CA LYS A 147 -8.36 12.41 -6.01
C LYS A 147 -7.68 11.73 -4.81
N SER A 148 -8.02 10.45 -4.59
CA SER A 148 -7.61 9.72 -3.38
C SER A 148 -6.09 9.61 -3.27
N TRP A 149 -5.38 9.52 -4.41
CA TRP A 149 -3.92 9.44 -4.46
C TRP A 149 -3.23 10.67 -3.83
N GLU A 150 -3.54 11.87 -4.29
CA GLU A 150 -2.87 13.12 -3.91
C GLU A 150 -3.08 13.44 -2.42
N ARG A 151 -4.22 13.04 -1.86
CA ARG A 151 -4.51 13.20 -0.43
C ARG A 151 -3.55 12.41 0.47
N ILE A 152 -2.96 11.34 -0.04
CA ILE A 152 -2.12 10.43 0.75
C ILE A 152 -0.66 10.57 0.38
N PHE A 153 -0.36 10.63 -0.92
CA PHE A 153 1.01 10.64 -1.45
C PHE A 153 1.45 12.01 -1.98
N GLY A 154 0.66 13.07 -1.76
CA GLY A 154 1.07 14.43 -2.04
C GLY A 154 2.20 14.91 -1.12
N PRO A 155 2.93 15.97 -1.50
CA PRO A 155 3.96 16.57 -0.65
C PRO A 155 3.44 16.93 0.73
N GLY A 156 4.20 16.59 1.78
CA GLY A 156 3.84 16.82 3.17
C GLY A 156 2.78 15.88 3.74
N ARG A 157 2.25 14.94 2.95
CA ARG A 157 1.23 13.97 3.40
C ARG A 157 1.89 12.70 3.94
N VAL A 158 1.15 11.96 4.77
CA VAL A 158 1.66 10.78 5.49
C VAL A 158 2.15 9.62 4.60
N GLY A 159 1.78 9.59 3.33
CA GLY A 159 2.26 8.58 2.38
C GLY A 159 3.60 8.92 1.74
N GLU A 160 4.03 10.18 1.81
CA GLU A 160 5.31 10.63 1.27
C GLU A 160 6.48 9.85 1.89
N ASP A 161 6.43 9.55 3.18
CA ASP A 161 7.48 8.84 3.93
C ASP A 161 7.10 7.41 4.31
N ALA A 162 5.94 6.90 3.86
CA ALA A 162 5.58 5.50 4.03
C ALA A 162 6.60 4.56 3.36
N GLU A 163 6.88 3.39 3.94
CA GLU A 163 7.85 2.46 3.36
C GLU A 163 7.17 1.26 2.70
N VAL A 164 6.03 0.83 3.27
CA VAL A 164 5.24 -0.29 2.76
C VAL A 164 3.82 0.18 2.47
N VAL A 165 3.28 -0.22 1.33
CA VAL A 165 1.91 0.11 0.91
C VAL A 165 1.16 -1.17 0.55
N VAL A 166 0.00 -1.36 1.18
CA VAL A 166 -0.95 -2.44 0.90
C VAL A 166 -2.10 -1.87 0.08
N ILE A 167 -2.32 -2.44 -1.11
CA ILE A 167 -3.36 -2.05 -2.05
C ILE A 167 -4.52 -3.05 -1.95
N MET A 168 -5.72 -2.57 -1.61
CA MET A 168 -6.96 -3.36 -1.62
C MET A 168 -8.01 -2.62 -2.48
N LEU A 169 -7.93 -2.79 -3.80
CA LEU A 169 -8.76 -2.09 -4.78
C LEU A 169 -9.52 -3.05 -5.68
N GLY A 170 -10.70 -2.62 -6.13
CA GLY A 170 -11.45 -3.28 -7.20
C GLY A 170 -12.83 -3.78 -6.78
N LEU A 171 -13.15 -3.77 -5.49
CA LEU A 171 -14.47 -4.16 -5.01
C LEU A 171 -15.51 -3.17 -5.50
N SER A 172 -15.20 -1.87 -5.44
CA SER A 172 -16.12 -0.83 -5.92
C SER A 172 -16.31 -0.89 -7.44
N ASP A 173 -15.25 -1.19 -8.19
CA ASP A 173 -15.30 -1.42 -9.63
C ASP A 173 -16.20 -2.63 -9.98
N VAL A 174 -16.10 -3.73 -9.22
CA VAL A 174 -16.99 -4.90 -9.38
C VAL A 174 -18.44 -4.55 -9.05
N VAL A 175 -18.68 -3.85 -7.94
CA VAL A 175 -20.03 -3.43 -7.50
C VAL A 175 -20.70 -2.52 -8.53
N ARG A 176 -19.94 -1.66 -9.22
CA ARG A 176 -20.45 -0.77 -10.26
C ARG A 176 -20.59 -1.43 -11.63
N GLY A 177 -19.94 -2.57 -11.84
CA GLY A 177 -19.82 -3.20 -13.17
C GLY A 177 -18.66 -2.66 -14.01
N ASP A 178 -17.86 -1.74 -13.46
CA ASP A 178 -16.79 -1.01 -14.15
C ASP A 178 -15.42 -1.71 -14.10
N ALA A 179 -15.33 -2.92 -13.52
CA ALA A 179 -14.06 -3.66 -13.47
C ALA A 179 -13.47 -3.96 -14.87
N GLY A 180 -14.26 -3.82 -15.94
CA GLY A 180 -13.78 -3.64 -17.30
C GLY A 180 -13.14 -4.88 -17.92
N LEU A 181 -13.74 -6.05 -17.71
CA LEU A 181 -13.33 -7.29 -18.37
C LEU A 181 -13.81 -7.32 -19.83
N PRO A 182 -12.91 -7.41 -20.82
CA PRO A 182 -13.31 -7.48 -22.22
C PRO A 182 -14.09 -8.75 -22.53
N LEU A 183 -15.17 -8.64 -23.32
CA LEU A 183 -16.03 -9.78 -23.68
C LEU A 183 -15.27 -10.87 -24.46
N HIS A 184 -14.38 -10.47 -25.37
CA HIS A 184 -13.57 -11.41 -26.15
C HIS A 184 -12.65 -12.24 -25.25
N ALA A 185 -12.15 -11.63 -24.17
CA ALA A 185 -11.29 -12.29 -23.21
C ALA A 185 -12.04 -13.45 -22.54
N MET A 186 -13.34 -13.31 -22.25
CA MET A 186 -14.15 -14.29 -21.49
C MET A 186 -14.25 -15.68 -22.12
N LYS A 187 -14.06 -15.83 -23.44
CA LYS A 187 -14.28 -17.09 -24.17
C LYS A 187 -13.11 -18.08 -24.10
N ARG A 188 -11.95 -17.65 -23.62
CA ARG A 188 -10.73 -18.49 -23.62
C ARG A 188 -10.77 -19.46 -22.43
N ASP A 189 -10.50 -20.74 -22.67
CA ASP A 189 -10.36 -21.74 -21.60
C ASP A 189 -9.00 -21.57 -20.90
N HIS A 190 -9.04 -21.32 -19.60
CA HIS A 190 -7.88 -20.88 -18.80
C HIS A 190 -7.30 -21.97 -17.88
N ASN A 191 -7.48 -23.25 -18.22
CA ASN A 191 -6.83 -24.33 -17.45
C ASN A 191 -5.30 -24.37 -17.66
N SER A 192 -4.76 -23.60 -18.60
CA SER A 192 -3.32 -23.45 -18.79
C SER A 192 -2.76 -22.47 -17.74
N ALA A 193 -2.12 -23.03 -16.71
CA ALA A 193 -1.50 -22.34 -15.58
C ALA A 193 -0.39 -21.32 -15.97
N SER A 194 -0.06 -21.18 -17.25
CA SER A 194 1.14 -20.49 -17.76
C SER A 194 0.87 -19.36 -18.75
N VAL A 195 -0.38 -19.03 -19.10
CA VAL A 195 -0.64 -17.96 -20.09
C VAL A 195 -0.62 -16.60 -19.41
N LEU A 196 0.44 -15.82 -19.67
CA LEU A 196 0.45 -14.38 -19.38
C LEU A 196 -0.68 -13.74 -20.20
N TYR A 197 -1.61 -13.05 -19.53
CA TYR A 197 -2.70 -12.40 -20.26
C TYR A 197 -2.14 -11.28 -21.15
N PRO A 198 -2.55 -11.22 -22.44
CA PRO A 198 -2.31 -10.06 -23.29
C PRO A 198 -2.84 -8.76 -22.68
N GLU A 199 -2.22 -7.62 -23.03
CA GLU A 199 -2.59 -6.31 -22.49
C GLU A 199 -4.03 -5.90 -22.80
N ASP A 200 -4.50 -6.22 -23.99
CA ASP A 200 -5.87 -5.97 -24.44
C ASP A 200 -6.90 -6.82 -23.68
N GLU A 201 -6.49 -7.98 -23.13
CA GLU A 201 -7.33 -8.87 -22.33
C GLU A 201 -7.36 -8.54 -20.82
N LEU A 202 -6.50 -7.64 -20.34
CA LEU A 202 -6.48 -7.27 -18.93
C LEU A 202 -7.71 -6.44 -18.55
N ALA A 203 -8.31 -6.79 -17.42
CA ALA A 203 -9.37 -6.00 -16.82
C ALA A 203 -8.87 -4.58 -16.47
N VAL A 204 -9.74 -3.57 -16.58
CA VAL A 204 -9.41 -2.17 -16.27
C VAL A 204 -8.84 -2.04 -14.86
N VAL A 205 -9.46 -2.69 -13.88
CA VAL A 205 -8.96 -2.70 -12.49
C VAL A 205 -7.53 -3.24 -12.37
N VAL A 206 -7.17 -4.26 -13.16
CA VAL A 206 -5.82 -4.85 -13.16
C VAL A 206 -4.81 -3.86 -13.76
N LYS A 207 -5.17 -3.18 -14.85
CA LYS A 207 -4.34 -2.13 -15.48
C LYS A 207 -4.09 -0.98 -14.52
N ASN A 208 -5.12 -0.57 -13.78
CA ASN A 208 -5.03 0.50 -12.79
C ASN A 208 -4.15 0.10 -11.60
N VAL A 209 -4.39 -1.07 -11.00
CA VAL A 209 -3.57 -1.59 -9.88
C VAL A 209 -2.11 -1.75 -10.29
N ARG A 210 -1.84 -2.24 -11.50
CA ARG A 210 -0.47 -2.33 -12.03
C ARG A 210 0.19 -0.95 -12.11
N SER A 211 -0.51 0.05 -12.67
CA SER A 211 0.01 1.42 -12.80
C SER A 211 0.29 2.04 -11.44
N ILE A 212 -0.61 1.86 -10.47
CA ILE A 212 -0.46 2.31 -9.08
C ILE A 212 0.76 1.65 -8.43
N ALA A 213 0.88 0.33 -8.52
CA ALA A 213 1.99 -0.42 -7.94
C ALA A 213 3.34 0.00 -8.57
N ALA A 214 3.40 0.16 -9.89
CA ALA A 214 4.59 0.63 -10.59
C ALA A 214 4.98 2.04 -10.12
N ARG A 215 4.02 2.96 -9.97
CA ARG A 215 4.28 4.31 -9.45
C ARG A 215 4.81 4.26 -8.02
N LEU A 216 4.18 3.51 -7.13
CA LEU A 216 4.64 3.37 -5.74
C LEU A 216 6.07 2.83 -5.67
N ARG A 217 6.40 1.82 -6.48
CA ARG A 217 7.78 1.30 -6.55
C ARG A 217 8.78 2.33 -7.08
N SER A 218 8.40 3.15 -8.06
CA SER A 218 9.26 4.24 -8.54
C SER A 218 9.55 5.29 -7.44
N LEU A 219 8.71 5.36 -6.41
CA LEU A 219 8.90 6.18 -5.21
C LEU A 219 9.66 5.41 -4.09
N GLY A 220 10.26 4.26 -4.41
CA GLY A 220 11.02 3.43 -3.46
C GLY A 220 10.16 2.64 -2.46
N LYS A 221 8.84 2.59 -2.66
CA LYS A 221 7.91 1.92 -1.73
C LYS A 221 7.89 0.42 -1.99
N LYS A 222 7.79 -0.39 -0.94
CA LYS A 222 7.48 -1.81 -1.03
C LYS A 222 5.96 -1.98 -1.14
N VAL A 223 5.49 -2.86 -2.02
CA VAL A 223 4.06 -2.93 -2.35
C VAL A 223 3.52 -4.34 -2.13
N ALA A 224 2.34 -4.43 -1.54
CA ALA A 224 1.54 -5.65 -1.49
C ALA A 224 0.17 -5.40 -2.11
N VAL A 225 -0.31 -6.35 -2.91
CA VAL A 225 -1.63 -6.30 -3.55
C VAL A 225 -2.50 -7.41 -2.97
N VAL A 226 -3.67 -7.02 -2.46
CA VAL A 226 -4.69 -7.95 -1.97
C VAL A 226 -5.73 -8.17 -3.06
N ASP A 227 -6.06 -9.42 -3.33
CA ASP A 227 -7.07 -9.76 -4.33
C ASP A 227 -8.51 -9.56 -3.82
N LEU A 228 -9.50 -9.76 -4.71
CA LEU A 228 -10.90 -9.50 -4.43
C LEU A 228 -11.60 -10.69 -3.76
N PRO A 229 -12.63 -10.46 -2.93
CA PRO A 229 -13.46 -11.54 -2.42
C PRO A 229 -14.22 -12.22 -3.58
N ILE A 230 -14.25 -13.56 -3.59
CA ILE A 230 -14.92 -14.34 -4.67
C ILE A 230 -16.36 -14.77 -4.33
N SER A 231 -16.88 -14.36 -3.17
CA SER A 231 -18.23 -14.68 -2.72
C SER A 231 -18.91 -13.47 -2.08
N GLY A 232 -20.24 -13.52 -2.02
CA GLY A 232 -21.11 -12.44 -1.53
C GLY A 232 -22.12 -12.04 -2.61
N ALA A 233 -23.30 -11.56 -2.21
CA ALA A 233 -24.42 -11.33 -3.12
C ALA A 233 -24.07 -10.47 -4.35
N VAL A 234 -23.29 -9.39 -4.15
CA VAL A 234 -22.87 -8.51 -5.25
C VAL A 234 -21.79 -9.13 -6.14
N VAL A 235 -20.90 -9.93 -5.55
CA VAL A 235 -19.90 -10.68 -6.34
C VAL A 235 -20.60 -11.73 -7.21
N SER A 236 -21.61 -12.41 -6.66
CA SER A 236 -22.42 -13.37 -7.39
C SER A 236 -23.19 -12.72 -8.54
N SER A 237 -23.72 -11.49 -8.38
CA SER A 237 -24.41 -10.78 -9.46
C SER A 237 -23.47 -10.32 -10.58
N TYR A 238 -22.25 -9.88 -10.25
CA TYR A 238 -21.23 -9.55 -11.27
C TYR A 238 -20.76 -10.80 -12.03
N GLY A 239 -20.62 -11.91 -11.30
CA GLY A 239 -20.22 -13.23 -11.78
C GLY A 239 -18.91 -13.68 -11.16
N GLU A 240 -18.95 -14.70 -10.30
CA GLU A 240 -17.77 -15.18 -9.57
C GLU A 240 -16.61 -15.59 -10.49
N GLY A 241 -16.92 -16.15 -11.67
CA GLY A 241 -15.91 -16.51 -12.68
C GLY A 241 -15.12 -15.31 -13.18
N LYS A 242 -15.77 -14.14 -13.31
CA LYS A 242 -15.13 -12.88 -13.68
C LYS A 242 -14.19 -12.39 -12.58
N VAL A 243 -14.63 -12.43 -11.32
CA VAL A 243 -13.78 -12.03 -10.18
C VAL A 243 -12.59 -12.98 -10.01
N LYS A 244 -12.80 -14.30 -10.10
CA LYS A 244 -11.73 -15.30 -10.09
C LYS A 244 -10.70 -15.01 -11.19
N ARG A 245 -11.14 -14.58 -12.37
CA ARG A 245 -10.24 -14.17 -13.45
C ARG A 245 -9.47 -12.90 -13.12
N ILE A 246 -10.10 -11.87 -12.59
CA ILE A 246 -9.41 -10.66 -12.13
C ILE A 246 -8.33 -11.03 -11.11
N ASN A 247 -8.63 -11.88 -10.13
CA ASN A 247 -7.66 -12.33 -9.14
C ASN A 247 -6.49 -13.10 -9.79
N ARG A 248 -6.76 -13.96 -10.79
CA ARG A 248 -5.68 -14.63 -11.56
C ARG A 248 -4.79 -13.60 -12.28
N GLN A 249 -5.39 -12.61 -12.93
CA GLN A 249 -4.67 -11.51 -13.59
C GLN A 249 -3.81 -10.72 -12.58
N LEU A 250 -4.38 -10.33 -11.42
CA LEU A 250 -3.65 -9.67 -10.33
C LEU A 250 -2.46 -10.51 -9.84
N LYS A 251 -2.67 -11.81 -9.62
CA LYS A 251 -1.61 -12.75 -9.21
C LYS A 251 -0.50 -12.82 -10.23
N GLN A 252 -0.84 -12.89 -11.52
CA GLN A 252 0.14 -12.95 -12.60
C GLN A 252 0.94 -11.65 -12.71
N ILE A 253 0.32 -10.46 -12.64
CA ILE A 253 1.06 -9.20 -12.73
C ILE A 253 2.04 -9.04 -11.55
N CYS A 254 1.67 -9.50 -10.34
CA CYS A 254 2.57 -9.49 -9.18
C CYS A 254 3.75 -10.45 -9.36
N LYS A 255 3.57 -11.57 -10.07
CA LYS A 255 4.62 -12.55 -10.35
C LYS A 255 5.54 -12.17 -11.52
N HIS A 256 4.99 -11.67 -12.62
CA HIS A 256 5.68 -11.59 -13.92
C HIS A 256 6.08 -10.18 -14.36
N ASN A 257 5.26 -9.16 -14.06
CA ASN A 257 5.37 -7.86 -14.76
C ASN A 257 6.14 -6.79 -13.98
N LEU A 258 6.64 -7.11 -12.78
CA LEU A 258 7.38 -6.16 -11.96
C LEU A 258 8.88 -6.44 -11.93
N SER A 259 9.31 -7.57 -12.48
CA SER A 259 10.72 -7.91 -12.76
C SER A 259 11.27 -7.21 -14.00
N ASN A 260 10.42 -6.83 -14.97
CA ASN A 260 10.86 -6.15 -16.21
C ASN A 260 11.33 -4.70 -16.01
N VAL A 261 11.17 -4.14 -14.81
CA VAL A 261 11.72 -2.81 -14.46
C VAL A 261 13.22 -2.90 -14.13
N GLY A 262 13.87 -4.06 -14.32
CA GLY A 262 15.29 -4.27 -14.00
C GLY A 262 15.57 -4.34 -12.49
N ASP A 263 14.63 -3.86 -11.67
CA ASP A 263 14.73 -3.86 -10.22
C ASP A 263 14.02 -5.09 -9.61
N THR A 264 14.75 -6.19 -9.51
CA THR A 264 14.34 -7.40 -8.78
C THR A 264 14.42 -7.20 -7.26
N SER A 265 15.00 -6.11 -6.78
CA SER A 265 15.24 -5.87 -5.35
C SER A 265 13.98 -5.53 -4.56
N ASN A 266 12.89 -5.17 -5.25
CA ASN A 266 11.65 -4.74 -4.63
C ASN A 266 10.42 -5.43 -5.23
N PRO A 267 10.22 -6.75 -5.01
CA PRO A 267 9.08 -7.50 -5.55
C PRO A 267 7.76 -7.02 -4.95
N VAL A 268 6.65 -7.21 -5.68
CA VAL A 268 5.30 -6.94 -5.16
C VAL A 268 4.72 -8.22 -4.57
N ALA A 269 4.36 -8.16 -3.29
CA ALA A 269 3.70 -9.28 -2.63
C ALA A 269 2.26 -9.41 -3.10
N TYR A 270 1.79 -10.65 -3.23
CA TYR A 270 0.39 -10.95 -3.54
C TYR A 270 -0.27 -11.62 -2.33
N VAL A 271 -1.43 -11.12 -1.92
CA VAL A 271 -2.22 -11.66 -0.82
C VAL A 271 -3.54 -12.18 -1.37
N SER A 272 -3.76 -13.48 -1.19
CA SER A 272 -4.98 -14.16 -1.64
C SER A 272 -6.06 -14.09 -0.58
N LEU A 273 -7.02 -13.17 -0.73
CA LEU A 273 -8.28 -13.13 0.01
C LEU A 273 -9.24 -14.21 -0.51
N GLY A 274 -9.44 -14.28 -1.84
CA GLY A 274 -10.47 -15.13 -2.45
C GLY A 274 -10.30 -16.63 -2.21
N LEU A 275 -9.06 -17.13 -2.18
CA LEU A 275 -8.78 -18.55 -1.90
C LEU A 275 -8.58 -18.86 -0.42
N ASN A 276 -8.57 -17.85 0.45
CA ASN A 276 -8.38 -18.07 1.87
C ASN A 276 -9.71 -18.45 2.53
N HIS A 277 -9.94 -19.75 2.65
CA HIS A 277 -11.12 -20.32 3.30
C HIS A 277 -11.32 -19.82 4.74
N LYS A 278 -10.27 -19.38 5.44
CA LYS A 278 -10.40 -18.81 6.79
C LYS A 278 -11.01 -17.42 6.74
N VAL A 279 -10.65 -16.58 5.76
CA VAL A 279 -11.24 -15.23 5.66
C VAL A 279 -12.66 -15.29 5.10
N MET A 280 -12.90 -16.22 4.18
CA MET A 280 -14.15 -16.31 3.41
C MET A 280 -15.30 -17.01 4.14
N ARG A 281 -15.13 -17.36 5.42
CA ARG A 281 -16.18 -18.05 6.21
C ARG A 281 -17.42 -17.16 6.39
N PRO A 282 -18.65 -17.74 6.37
CA PRO A 282 -19.87 -16.96 6.56
C PRO A 282 -19.87 -16.11 7.84
N GLU A 283 -19.36 -16.64 8.96
CA GLU A 283 -19.27 -15.92 10.24
C GLU A 283 -18.26 -14.77 10.26
N HIS A 284 -17.45 -14.62 9.22
CA HIS A 284 -16.50 -13.52 9.04
C HIS A 284 -17.03 -12.42 8.12
N ARG A 285 -18.26 -12.57 7.60
CA ARG A 285 -18.92 -11.57 6.78
C ARG A 285 -19.70 -10.57 7.62
N ALA A 286 -19.77 -9.34 7.12
CA ALA A 286 -20.70 -8.34 7.62
C ALA A 286 -22.13 -8.68 7.19
N PHE A 287 -23.11 -7.93 7.72
CA PHE A 287 -24.52 -8.14 7.44
C PHE A 287 -24.88 -8.01 5.95
N ASP A 288 -24.11 -7.22 5.18
CA ASP A 288 -24.31 -7.03 3.75
C ASP A 288 -23.74 -8.16 2.88
N SER A 289 -23.09 -9.15 3.51
CA SER A 289 -22.39 -10.28 2.84
C SER A 289 -21.33 -9.88 1.82
N LEU A 290 -21.03 -8.58 1.69
CA LEU A 290 -20.05 -8.03 0.76
C LEU A 290 -18.74 -7.78 1.50
N HIS A 291 -18.83 -7.13 2.67
CA HIS A 291 -17.68 -6.79 3.47
C HIS A 291 -17.37 -7.84 4.54
N LEU A 292 -16.21 -7.67 5.18
CA LEU A 292 -15.83 -8.46 6.34
C LEU A 292 -16.35 -7.80 7.62
N ASN A 293 -16.60 -8.60 8.64
CA ASN A 293 -16.79 -8.09 10.00
C ASN A 293 -15.44 -8.04 10.74
N SER A 294 -15.44 -7.63 12.01
CA SER A 294 -14.22 -7.54 12.83
C SER A 294 -13.39 -8.83 12.88
N LYS A 295 -14.04 -9.99 12.91
CA LYS A 295 -13.34 -11.29 12.90
C LYS A 295 -12.68 -11.52 11.53
N GLY A 296 -13.41 -11.25 10.44
CA GLY A 296 -12.87 -11.38 9.08
C GLY A 296 -11.69 -10.46 8.81
N TYR A 297 -11.77 -9.18 9.18
CA TYR A 297 -10.67 -8.24 9.05
C TYR A 297 -9.45 -8.63 9.90
N LYS A 298 -9.67 -9.21 11.08
CA LYS A 298 -8.59 -9.73 11.92
C LYS A 298 -7.83 -10.87 11.25
N VAL A 299 -8.55 -11.85 10.69
CA VAL A 299 -7.92 -12.95 9.95
C VAL A 299 -7.19 -12.42 8.72
N LEU A 300 -7.82 -11.55 7.93
CA LEU A 300 -7.19 -10.95 6.76
C LEU A 300 -5.94 -10.15 7.10
N GLY A 301 -5.96 -9.38 8.19
CA GLY A 301 -4.81 -8.60 8.63
C GLY A 301 -3.59 -9.46 8.99
N VAL A 302 -3.80 -10.65 9.57
CA VAL A 302 -2.70 -11.60 9.84
C VAL A 302 -2.13 -12.19 8.55
N GLU A 303 -2.97 -12.46 7.56
CA GLU A 303 -2.55 -12.98 6.25
C GLU A 303 -1.76 -11.90 5.48
N ILE A 304 -2.23 -10.66 5.50
CA ILE A 304 -1.50 -9.52 4.92
C ILE A 304 -0.16 -9.36 5.64
N TYR A 305 -0.15 -9.40 6.98
CA TYR A 305 1.07 -9.30 7.77
C TYR A 305 2.10 -10.36 7.36
N SER A 306 1.68 -11.62 7.23
CA SER A 306 2.55 -12.73 6.83
C SER A 306 3.21 -12.48 5.48
N ALA A 307 2.51 -11.84 4.54
CA ALA A 307 3.05 -11.48 3.24
C ALA A 307 4.01 -10.28 3.28
N ILE A 308 3.78 -9.30 4.16
CA ILE A 308 4.60 -8.08 4.23
C ILE A 308 5.71 -8.13 5.27
N CYS A 309 5.72 -9.10 6.20
CA CYS A 309 6.75 -9.19 7.24
C CYS A 309 8.19 -9.14 6.68
N PRO A 310 8.54 -9.88 5.60
CA PRO A 310 9.87 -9.76 4.99
C PRO A 310 10.20 -8.36 4.48
N MET A 311 9.18 -7.60 4.04
CA MET A 311 9.34 -6.20 3.61
C MET A 311 9.66 -5.29 4.80
N LEU A 312 8.98 -5.48 5.93
CA LEU A 312 9.21 -4.73 7.16
C LEU A 312 10.65 -4.94 7.65
N VAL A 313 11.06 -6.21 7.80
CA VAL A 313 12.42 -6.58 8.23
C VAL A 313 13.48 -5.99 7.30
N ASN A 314 13.23 -6.00 5.98
CA ASN A 314 14.15 -5.41 5.02
C ASN A 314 14.30 -3.88 5.19
N CYS A 315 13.22 -3.16 5.51
CA CYS A 315 13.28 -1.74 5.80
C CYS A 315 14.13 -1.45 7.05
N GLU A 316 13.89 -2.20 8.15
CA GLU A 316 14.66 -2.06 9.39
C GLU A 316 16.15 -2.34 9.14
N TRP A 317 16.46 -3.38 8.36
CA TRP A 317 17.84 -3.77 8.06
C TRP A 317 18.56 -2.75 7.18
N LYS A 318 17.86 -2.17 6.20
CA LYS A 318 18.39 -1.09 5.36
C LYS A 318 18.79 0.11 6.21
N MET A 319 17.90 0.52 7.12
CA MET A 319 18.15 1.64 8.04
C MET A 319 19.32 1.33 8.99
N TRP A 320 19.37 0.11 9.55
CA TRP A 320 20.45 -0.30 10.43
C TRP A 320 21.82 -0.31 9.74
N LYS A 321 21.88 -0.83 8.50
CA LYS A 321 23.10 -0.78 7.66
C LYS A 321 23.57 0.65 7.41
N GLN A 322 22.65 1.58 7.13
CA GLN A 322 22.99 3.00 6.96
C GLN A 322 23.57 3.60 8.23
N LYS A 323 23.01 3.28 9.41
CA LYS A 323 23.56 3.74 10.70
C LYS A 323 24.94 3.18 10.98
N LEU A 324 25.16 1.89 10.73
CA LEU A 324 26.48 1.28 10.89
C LEU A 324 27.50 1.88 9.92
N ALA A 325 27.14 2.06 8.66
CA ALA A 325 27.99 2.69 7.66
C ALA A 325 28.27 4.17 7.96
N GLY A 326 27.42 4.85 8.74
CA GLY A 326 27.68 6.19 9.26
C GLY A 326 28.58 6.21 10.50
N ALA A 327 28.56 5.16 11.31
CA ALA A 327 29.39 5.03 12.52
C ALA A 327 30.82 4.52 12.24
N LEU A 328 30.97 3.66 11.23
CA LEU A 328 32.27 3.09 10.83
C LEU A 328 33.30 4.15 10.37
N PRO A 329 32.97 5.18 9.57
CA PRO A 329 33.90 6.22 9.13
C PRO A 329 34.49 7.02 10.29
N GLU A 330 33.79 7.15 11.40
CA GLU A 330 34.30 7.82 12.59
C GLU A 330 35.34 6.94 13.29
N HIS A 331 35.05 5.64 13.45
CA HIS A 331 36.02 4.69 14.02
C HIS A 331 37.25 4.49 13.12
N GLU A 332 37.09 4.41 11.80
CA GLU A 332 38.22 4.34 10.86
C GLU A 332 39.01 5.65 10.81
N ARG A 333 38.36 6.82 10.92
CA ARG A 333 39.06 8.12 11.07
C ARG A 333 39.82 8.19 12.39
N VAL A 334 39.24 7.74 13.50
CA VAL A 334 39.90 7.69 14.80
C VAL A 334 41.08 6.71 14.76
N MET A 335 40.92 5.54 14.16
CA MET A 335 42.04 4.60 14.03
C MET A 335 43.14 5.09 13.10
N LYS A 336 42.81 5.79 12.01
CA LYS A 336 43.81 6.45 11.16
C LYS A 336 44.50 7.62 11.88
N ALA A 337 43.76 8.46 12.58
CA ALA A 337 44.32 9.58 13.35
C ALA A 337 45.25 9.08 14.46
N ASN A 338 44.85 8.06 15.22
CA ASN A 338 45.68 7.46 16.26
C ASN A 338 46.93 6.77 15.68
N ALA A 339 46.82 6.16 14.49
CA ALA A 339 47.98 5.57 13.82
C ALA A 339 48.95 6.64 13.31
N GLU A 340 48.47 7.78 12.81
CA GLU A 340 49.30 8.91 12.40
C GLU A 340 49.98 9.60 13.59
N GLU A 341 49.32 9.72 14.74
CA GLU A 341 49.89 10.25 15.99
C GLU A 341 51.04 9.38 16.51
N LEU A 342 50.86 8.04 16.52
CA LEU A 342 51.90 7.09 16.92
C LEU A 342 53.13 7.09 15.99
N VAL A 343 52.94 7.36 14.69
CA VAL A 343 54.04 7.48 13.72
C VAL A 343 54.74 8.85 13.86
N GLY A 344 54.01 9.91 14.21
CA GLY A 344 54.56 11.24 14.46
C GLY A 344 55.45 11.33 15.69
N GLU A 345 55.08 10.69 16.80
CA GLU A 345 55.88 10.68 18.03
C GLU A 345 57.16 9.82 17.91
N GLY A 346 57.13 8.77 17.09
CA GLY A 346 58.30 7.92 16.84
C GLY A 346 59.39 8.59 15.98
N ALA A 347 59.03 9.57 15.15
CA ALA A 347 60.00 10.28 14.29
C ALA A 347 60.77 11.39 15.03
N ALA A 348 60.22 11.96 16.10
CA ALA A 348 60.86 13.03 16.87
C ALA A 348 61.90 12.52 17.89
N GLY A 349 61.90 11.21 18.22
CA GLY A 349 62.82 10.63 19.21
C GLY A 349 64.10 10.00 18.63
N ALA A 350 64.30 9.99 17.31
CA ALA A 350 65.37 9.22 16.66
C ALA A 350 66.60 10.04 16.23
N GLU A 351 66.64 11.37 16.41
CA GLU A 351 67.78 12.20 15.99
C GLU A 351 68.80 12.55 17.10
N GLU A 352 68.56 12.20 18.38
CA GLU A 352 69.55 12.41 19.44
C GLU A 352 70.23 11.09 19.85
N GLY A 353 71.32 10.70 19.17
CA GLY A 353 72.29 9.82 19.82
C GLY A 353 73.09 8.85 18.96
N VAL A 354 73.79 9.32 17.91
CA VAL A 354 74.91 8.53 17.35
C VAL A 354 76.10 9.44 17.03
N GLY A 355 76.79 9.87 18.11
CA GLY A 355 78.06 10.61 18.06
C GLY A 355 79.17 9.89 18.82
N GLY A 356 79.25 8.55 18.74
CA GLY A 356 80.29 7.76 19.41
C GLY A 356 81.51 7.51 18.53
N LYS A 357 82.58 8.30 18.71
CA LYS A 357 83.92 8.07 18.14
C LYS A 357 84.52 6.75 18.66
N VAL A 358 84.70 5.78 17.78
CA VAL A 358 85.55 4.60 18.03
C VAL A 358 87.00 4.97 17.72
N LYS A 359 87.86 4.97 18.74
CA LYS A 359 89.33 5.01 18.59
C LYS A 359 89.84 3.58 18.55
N SER A 360 90.50 3.24 17.45
CA SER A 360 91.37 2.07 17.29
C SER A 360 92.66 2.27 18.08
N GLN A 361 93.03 1.30 18.92
CA GLN A 361 94.41 0.87 19.21
C GLN A 361 94.40 -0.56 19.74
#